data_AF-A0A975QMB4-F1
#
_entry.id   AF-A0A975QMB4-F1
#
_cell.length_a   1.000
_cell.length_b   1.000
_cell.length_c   1.000
_cell.angle_alpha   90.00
_cell.angle_beta   90.00
_cell.angle_gamma   90.00
#
_symmetry.space_group_name_H-M   'P 1'
#
loop_
_entity.id
_entity.type
_entity.pdbx_description
1 polymer ?
#
loop_
_entity_poly.entity_id
_entity_poly.type
_entity_poly.pdbx_seq_one_letter_code
_entity_poly.pdbx_strand_id
1 'polypeptide(L)'
;MRHFVGFLSGLLLGPVLLLVTGWAFAHLRGLNAVQASALQGTGPVALAGLVGVGLLVALVAVPPRLTPMLPFSAALVLGGATAAALVRMHLLERLPVLPGVEGALTLLPLGVFVPLALVLAAPVFVGARWVRDDEDGPTKEEYFEGLYDEGEGDGRPRSSATRSEPVPAHHEPRHRLEDA
;
A
#
# COMPACT_ATOMS: atom_id res chain seq x y z
N MET A 1 6.75 -8.13 6.45
CA MET A 1 5.43 -8.01 7.10
C MET A 1 4.55 -6.90 6.50
N ARG A 2 5.01 -5.65 6.39
CA ARG A 2 4.20 -4.53 5.85
C ARG A 2 3.50 -4.79 4.51
N HIS A 3 4.17 -5.45 3.57
CA HIS A 3 3.59 -5.78 2.25
C HIS A 3 2.43 -6.78 2.33
N PHE A 4 2.53 -7.76 3.21
CA PHE A 4 1.48 -8.75 3.45
C PHE A 4 0.26 -8.09 4.10
N VAL A 5 0.48 -7.25 5.11
CA VAL A 5 -0.58 -6.47 5.77
C VAL A 5 -1.26 -5.55 4.76
N GLY A 6 -0.48 -4.84 3.93
CA GLY A 6 -1.01 -4.01 2.85
C GLY A 6 -1.82 -4.79 1.83
N PHE A 7 -1.36 -5.97 1.43
CA PHE A 7 -2.11 -6.84 0.52
C PHE A 7 -3.45 -7.30 1.11
N LEU A 8 -3.45 -7.75 2.38
CA LEU A 8 -4.67 -8.21 3.03
C LEU A 8 -5.66 -7.05 3.27
N SER A 9 -5.16 -5.88 3.66
CA SER A 9 -6.02 -4.71 3.84
C SER A 9 -6.61 -4.22 2.53
N GLY A 10 -5.85 -4.24 1.43
CA GLY A 10 -6.39 -3.89 0.12
C GLY A 10 -7.36 -4.93 -0.44
N LEU A 11 -7.18 -6.22 -0.12
CA LEU A 11 -8.16 -7.27 -0.42
C LEU A 11 -9.51 -7.02 0.27
N LEU A 12 -9.52 -6.46 1.49
CA LEU A 12 -10.73 -6.03 2.19
C LEU A 12 -11.25 -4.67 1.69
N LEU A 13 -10.35 -3.78 1.28
CA LEU A 13 -10.71 -2.46 0.79
C LEU A 13 -11.51 -2.53 -0.51
N GLY A 14 -11.14 -3.39 -1.46
CA GLY A 14 -11.84 -3.54 -2.74
C GLY A 14 -13.35 -3.81 -2.58
N PRO A 15 -13.77 -4.84 -1.81
CA PRO A 15 -15.18 -5.11 -1.52
C PRO A 15 -15.86 -3.96 -0.77
N VAL A 16 -15.18 -3.32 0.19
CA VAL A 16 -15.73 -2.16 0.91
C VAL A 16 -16.03 -1.02 -0.05
N LEU A 17 -15.10 -0.68 -0.95
CA LEU A 17 -15.31 0.34 -1.97
C LEU A 17 -16.50 -0.01 -2.87
N LEU A 18 -16.60 -1.25 -3.33
CA LEU A 18 -17.73 -1.74 -4.14
C LEU A 18 -19.07 -1.60 -3.42
N LEU A 19 -19.15 -2.06 -2.17
CA LEU A 19 -20.40 -2.06 -1.41
C LEU A 19 -20.85 -0.65 -1.04
N VAL A 20 -19.92 0.22 -0.59
CA VAL A 20 -20.25 1.60 -0.23
C VAL A 20 -20.71 2.40 -1.45
N THR A 21 -20.02 2.26 -2.59
CA THR A 21 -20.42 2.93 -3.84
C THR A 21 -21.74 2.39 -4.38
N GLY A 22 -21.95 1.07 -4.37
CA GLY A 22 -23.22 0.45 -4.74
C GLY A 22 -24.38 0.88 -3.85
N TRP A 23 -24.15 0.98 -2.53
CA TRP A 23 -25.14 1.45 -1.57
C TRP A 23 -25.53 2.91 -1.82
N ALA A 24 -24.54 3.79 -2.02
CA ALA A 24 -24.77 5.20 -2.31
C ALA A 24 -25.50 5.39 -3.64
N PHE A 25 -25.14 4.63 -4.67
CA PHE A 25 -25.82 4.64 -5.96
C PHE A 25 -27.29 4.22 -5.83
N ALA A 26 -27.57 3.13 -5.12
CA ALA A 26 -28.95 2.66 -4.91
C ALA A 26 -29.80 3.72 -4.19
N HIS A 27 -29.24 4.40 -3.17
CA HIS A 27 -29.92 5.47 -2.45
C HIS A 27 -30.21 6.68 -3.34
N LEU A 28 -29.22 7.16 -4.08
CA LEU A 28 -29.39 8.32 -4.97
C LEU A 28 -30.36 8.00 -6.12
N ARG A 29 -30.30 6.78 -6.67
CA ARG A 29 -31.26 6.30 -7.67
C ARG A 29 -32.68 6.24 -7.11
N GLY A 30 -32.84 5.77 -5.87
CA GLY A 30 -34.13 5.76 -5.17
C GLY A 30 -34.71 7.17 -5.02
N LEU A 31 -33.92 8.14 -4.57
CA LEU A 31 -34.34 9.54 -4.48
C LEU A 31 -34.73 10.12 -5.84
N ASN A 32 -33.94 9.83 -6.87
CA ASN A 32 -34.24 10.27 -8.24
C ASN A 32 -35.57 9.67 -8.76
N ALA A 33 -35.87 8.42 -8.43
CA ALA A 33 -37.11 7.76 -8.85
C ALA A 33 -38.37 8.43 -8.28
N VAL A 34 -38.31 9.00 -7.07
CA VAL A 34 -39.38 9.82 -6.49
C VAL A 34 -39.22 11.32 -6.75
N GLN A 35 -38.34 11.70 -7.69
CA GLN A 35 -38.08 13.09 -8.07
C GLN A 35 -37.66 13.99 -6.89
N ALA A 36 -37.09 13.38 -5.83
CA ALA A 36 -36.56 14.08 -4.68
C ALA A 36 -35.16 14.63 -4.97
N SER A 37 -34.82 15.75 -4.34
CA SER A 37 -33.47 16.33 -4.46
C SER A 37 -32.44 15.49 -3.71
N ALA A 38 -31.19 15.47 -4.20
CA ALA A 38 -30.07 14.79 -3.54
C ALA A 38 -29.73 15.35 -2.14
N LEU A 39 -30.29 16.52 -1.78
CA LEU A 39 -30.13 17.12 -0.44
C LEU A 39 -31.29 16.78 0.52
N GLN A 40 -32.28 16.02 0.06
CA GLN A 40 -33.42 15.61 0.89
C GLN A 40 -33.22 14.21 1.49
N GLY A 41 -33.81 13.99 2.65
CA GLY A 41 -33.80 12.68 3.33
C GLY A 41 -32.38 12.17 3.59
N THR A 42 -32.09 10.96 3.09
CA THR A 42 -30.79 10.28 3.24
C THR A 42 -29.76 10.66 2.17
N GLY A 43 -30.12 11.54 1.22
CA GLY A 43 -29.25 11.96 0.12
C GLY A 43 -27.91 12.58 0.57
N PRO A 44 -27.88 13.49 1.56
CA PRO A 44 -26.62 14.03 2.09
C PRO A 44 -25.68 12.96 2.64
N VAL A 45 -26.21 11.88 3.24
CA VAL A 45 -25.41 10.77 3.78
C VAL A 45 -24.79 9.96 2.64
N ALA A 46 -25.53 9.70 1.57
CA ALA A 46 -25.00 9.03 0.38
C ALA A 46 -23.89 9.86 -0.28
N LEU A 47 -24.07 11.18 -0.39
CA LEU A 47 -23.04 12.09 -0.92
C LEU A 47 -21.80 12.12 -0.02
N ALA A 48 -21.98 12.23 1.30
CA ALA A 48 -20.87 12.18 2.26
C ALA A 48 -20.11 10.85 2.17
N GLY A 49 -20.81 9.73 1.98
CA GLY A 49 -20.21 8.42 1.74
C GLY A 49 -19.33 8.40 0.48
N LEU A 50 -19.80 8.97 -0.64
CA LEU A 50 -19.03 9.08 -1.88
C LEU A 50 -17.81 9.99 -1.73
N VAL A 51 -17.94 11.11 -1.01
CA VAL A 51 -16.80 11.98 -0.68
C VAL A 51 -15.78 11.21 0.17
N GLY A 52 -16.25 10.46 1.17
CA GLY A 52 -15.41 9.59 2.00
C GLY A 52 -14.66 8.54 1.18
N VAL A 53 -15.31 7.93 0.18
CA VAL A 53 -14.67 7.01 -0.77
C VAL A 53 -13.57 7.72 -1.56
N GLY A 54 -13.83 8.92 -2.09
CA GLY A 54 -12.83 9.69 -2.83
C GLY A 54 -11.61 10.03 -1.97
N LEU A 55 -11.84 10.46 -0.72
CA LEU A 55 -10.76 10.73 0.25
C LEU A 55 -9.97 9.46 0.60
N LEU A 56 -10.65 8.34 0.83
CA LEU A 56 -10.01 7.06 1.14
C LEU A 56 -9.11 6.60 -0.02
N VAL A 57 -9.59 6.71 -1.26
CA VAL A 57 -8.82 6.41 -2.47
C VAL A 57 -7.62 7.34 -2.57
N ALA A 58 -7.78 8.64 -2.34
CA ALA A 58 -6.68 9.59 -2.36
C ALA A 58 -5.62 9.27 -1.29
N LEU A 59 -6.05 8.97 -0.06
CA LEU A 59 -5.16 8.59 1.05
C LEU A 59 -4.38 7.30 0.78
N VAL A 60 -4.94 6.38 -0.01
CA VAL A 60 -4.31 5.11 -0.34
C VAL A 60 -3.41 5.23 -1.58
N ALA A 61 -3.83 6.02 -2.58
CA ALA A 61 -3.14 6.14 -3.85
C ALA A 61 -1.98 7.14 -3.82
N VAL A 62 -2.07 8.24 -3.04
CA VAL A 62 -1.12 9.37 -3.14
C VAL A 62 0.14 9.21 -2.26
N PRO A 63 0.06 8.85 -0.96
CA PRO A 63 1.21 8.92 -0.08
C PRO A 63 2.34 7.95 -0.47
N PRO A 64 3.62 8.40 -0.48
CA PRO A 64 4.76 7.53 -0.80
C PRO A 64 5.08 6.54 0.34
N ARG A 65 4.59 6.81 1.56
CA ARG A 65 4.91 6.01 2.76
C ARG A 65 4.06 4.75 2.91
N LEU A 66 2.98 4.61 2.15
CA LEU A 66 2.12 3.42 2.17
C LEU A 66 2.67 2.36 1.23
N THR A 67 2.54 1.08 1.62
CA THR A 67 2.99 -0.02 0.78
C THR A 67 2.19 -0.05 -0.53
N PRO A 68 2.83 -0.16 -1.71
CA PRO A 68 2.13 -0.18 -3.00
C PRO A 68 1.19 -1.38 -3.15
N MET A 69 1.35 -2.42 -2.32
CA MET A 69 0.50 -3.61 -2.31
C MET A 69 -0.94 -3.34 -1.88
N LEU A 70 -1.19 -2.30 -1.07
CA LEU A 70 -2.54 -1.95 -0.61
C LEU A 70 -3.41 -1.39 -1.75
N PRO A 71 -3.03 -0.30 -2.44
CA PRO A 71 -3.81 0.18 -3.58
C PRO A 71 -3.87 -0.87 -4.70
N PHE A 72 -2.79 -1.62 -4.93
CA PHE A 72 -2.75 -2.66 -5.97
C PHE A 72 -3.73 -3.81 -5.72
N SER A 73 -3.76 -4.37 -4.50
CA SER A 73 -4.70 -5.46 -4.19
C SER A 73 -6.16 -5.00 -4.27
N ALA A 74 -6.47 -3.76 -3.85
CA ALA A 74 -7.78 -3.17 -4.07
C ALA A 74 -8.10 -3.04 -5.58
N ALA A 75 -7.13 -2.61 -6.40
CA ALA A 75 -7.27 -2.54 -7.85
C ALA A 75 -7.55 -3.92 -8.47
N LEU A 76 -6.87 -4.97 -8.01
CA LEU A 76 -7.10 -6.34 -8.47
C LEU A 76 -8.51 -6.82 -8.14
N VAL A 77 -9.04 -6.51 -6.95
CA VAL A 77 -10.41 -6.87 -6.60
C VAL A 77 -11.42 -6.12 -7.47
N LEU A 78 -11.28 -4.80 -7.61
CA LEU A 78 -12.20 -3.99 -8.42
C LEU A 78 -12.14 -4.37 -9.90
N GLY A 79 -10.94 -4.49 -10.46
CA GLY A 79 -10.72 -4.90 -11.84
C GLY A 79 -11.18 -6.33 -12.09
N GLY A 80 -10.88 -7.25 -11.18
CA GLY A 80 -11.31 -8.65 -11.25
C GLY A 80 -12.82 -8.80 -11.17
N ALA A 81 -13.49 -8.08 -10.26
CA ALA A 81 -14.95 -8.06 -10.17
C ALA A 81 -15.59 -7.47 -11.43
N THR A 82 -15.03 -6.39 -11.97
CA THR A 82 -15.52 -5.78 -13.22
C THR A 82 -15.36 -6.74 -14.39
N ALA A 83 -14.19 -7.35 -14.54
CA ALA A 83 -13.95 -8.36 -15.57
C ALA A 83 -14.88 -9.58 -15.41
N ALA A 84 -15.09 -10.05 -14.18
CA ALA A 84 -16.02 -11.13 -13.89
C ALA A 84 -17.46 -10.76 -14.27
N ALA A 85 -17.89 -9.52 -14.01
CA ALA A 85 -19.23 -9.04 -14.41
C ALA A 85 -19.41 -9.02 -15.93
N LEU A 86 -18.36 -8.63 -16.68
CA LEU A 86 -18.39 -8.57 -18.14
C LEU A 86 -18.37 -9.95 -18.80
N VAL A 87 -17.66 -10.92 -18.20
CA VAL A 87 -17.47 -12.25 -18.80
C VAL A 87 -18.50 -13.26 -18.28
N ARG A 88 -18.81 -13.22 -16.98
CA ARG A 88 -19.66 -14.20 -16.27
C ARG A 88 -20.39 -13.56 -15.07
N MET A 89 -21.37 -12.70 -15.35
CA MET A 89 -22.19 -12.04 -14.32
C MET A 89 -22.83 -13.01 -13.32
N HIS A 90 -23.26 -14.19 -13.79
CA HIS A 90 -23.89 -15.24 -12.98
C HIS A 90 -23.04 -15.73 -11.78
N LEU A 91 -21.73 -15.44 -11.75
CA LEU A 91 -20.86 -15.77 -10.61
C LEU A 91 -21.08 -14.78 -9.46
N LEU A 92 -21.34 -13.51 -9.79
CA LEU A 92 -21.49 -12.43 -8.82
C LEU A 92 -22.91 -12.38 -8.25
N GLU A 93 -23.90 -12.81 -9.02
CA GLU A 93 -25.30 -12.92 -8.57
C GLU A 93 -25.50 -13.96 -7.44
N ARG A 94 -24.53 -14.86 -7.25
CA ARG A 94 -24.55 -15.86 -6.17
C ARG A 94 -24.05 -15.32 -4.83
N LEU A 95 -23.59 -14.08 -4.80
CA LEU A 95 -23.10 -13.46 -3.57
C LEU A 95 -24.25 -13.25 -2.58
N PRO A 96 -23.98 -13.33 -1.26
CA PRO A 96 -24.99 -13.06 -0.26
C PRO A 96 -25.55 -11.65 -0.42
N VAL A 97 -26.85 -11.48 -0.13
CA VAL A 97 -27.51 -10.19 -0.17
C VAL A 97 -26.96 -9.31 0.96
N LEU A 98 -26.11 -8.38 0.60
CA LEU A 98 -25.52 -7.38 1.49
C LEU A 98 -25.94 -5.98 1.01
N PRO A 99 -26.00 -4.98 1.92
CA PRO A 99 -26.29 -3.61 1.54
C PRO A 99 -25.28 -3.13 0.49
N GLY A 100 -25.81 -2.63 -0.63
CA GLY A 100 -25.02 -2.12 -1.75
C GLY A 100 -24.68 -3.13 -2.85
N VAL A 101 -24.94 -4.43 -2.67
CA VAL A 101 -24.68 -5.44 -3.71
C VAL A 101 -25.48 -5.17 -4.98
N GLU A 102 -26.78 -4.87 -4.87
CA GLU A 102 -27.63 -4.59 -6.04
C GLU A 102 -27.13 -3.40 -6.86
N GLY A 103 -26.73 -2.32 -6.18
CA GLY A 103 -26.12 -1.17 -6.83
C GLY A 103 -24.77 -1.50 -7.46
N ALA A 104 -23.93 -2.28 -6.76
CA ALA A 104 -22.64 -2.71 -7.29
C ALA A 104 -22.80 -3.60 -8.54
N LEU A 105 -23.73 -4.55 -8.54
CA LEU A 105 -24.06 -5.40 -9.70
C LEU A 105 -24.60 -4.58 -10.88
N THR A 106 -25.23 -3.44 -10.61
CA THR A 106 -25.64 -2.50 -11.67
C THR A 106 -24.47 -1.69 -12.22
N LEU A 107 -23.50 -1.30 -11.38
CA LEU A 107 -22.36 -0.46 -11.75
C LEU A 107 -21.20 -1.22 -12.40
N LEU A 108 -20.95 -2.46 -11.98
CA LEU A 108 -19.89 -3.32 -12.50
C LEU A 108 -19.92 -3.51 -14.03
N PRO A 109 -21.05 -3.89 -14.66
CA PRO A 109 -21.10 -4.12 -16.11
C PRO A 109 -21.00 -2.81 -16.90
N LEU A 110 -21.28 -1.67 -16.26
CA LEU A 110 -21.08 -0.34 -16.85
C LEU A 110 -19.59 0.08 -16.86
N GLY A 111 -18.70 -0.68 -16.22
CA GLY A 111 -17.27 -0.40 -16.20
C GLY A 111 -16.88 0.80 -15.33
N VAL A 112 -17.77 1.27 -14.44
CA VAL A 112 -17.53 2.46 -13.59
C VAL A 112 -16.30 2.31 -12.70
N PHE A 113 -15.94 1.09 -12.34
CA PHE A 113 -14.77 0.80 -11.51
C PHE A 113 -13.45 0.68 -12.29
N VAL A 114 -13.47 0.67 -13.63
CA VAL A 114 -12.25 0.55 -14.44
C VAL A 114 -11.30 1.73 -14.23
N PRO A 115 -11.75 3.01 -14.32
CA PRO A 115 -10.87 4.15 -14.04
C PRO A 115 -10.30 4.09 -12.62
N LEU A 116 -11.11 3.68 -11.64
CA LEU A 116 -10.68 3.57 -10.25
C LEU A 116 -9.62 2.47 -10.06
N ALA A 117 -9.80 1.31 -10.70
CA ALA A 117 -8.81 0.24 -10.70
C ALA A 117 -7.48 0.70 -11.33
N LEU A 118 -7.52 1.46 -12.43
CA LEU A 118 -6.31 2.02 -13.05
C LEU A 118 -5.60 3.02 -12.13
N VAL A 119 -6.34 3.93 -11.50
CA VAL A 119 -5.77 4.89 -10.54
C VAL A 119 -5.11 4.18 -9.36
N LEU A 120 -5.74 3.12 -8.85
CA LEU A 120 -5.20 2.32 -7.74
C LEU A 120 -4.05 1.40 -8.17
N ALA A 121 -3.96 1.01 -9.44
CA ALA A 121 -2.83 0.24 -9.96
C ALA A 121 -1.61 1.12 -10.27
N ALA A 122 -1.83 2.40 -10.61
CA ALA A 122 -0.78 3.32 -11.04
C ALA A 122 0.44 3.40 -10.10
N PRO A 123 0.30 3.45 -8.75
CA PRO A 123 1.44 3.49 -7.83
C PRO A 123 2.48 2.39 -8.00
N VAL A 124 2.09 1.21 -8.49
CA VAL A 124 3.02 0.08 -8.69
C VAL A 124 4.02 0.38 -9.81
N PHE A 125 3.57 1.12 -10.83
CA PHE A 125 4.36 1.46 -12.01
C PHE A 125 5.22 2.72 -11.83
N VAL A 126 5.00 3.48 -10.76
CA VAL A 126 5.79 4.67 -10.45
C VAL A 126 7.07 4.26 -9.71
N GLY A 127 8.17 4.11 -10.47
CA GLY A 127 9.49 3.70 -9.97
C GLY A 127 9.99 4.49 -8.75
N ALA A 128 9.64 5.78 -8.65
CA ALA A 128 10.01 6.66 -7.55
C ALA A 128 9.50 6.22 -6.16
N ARG A 129 8.56 5.25 -6.08
CA ARG A 129 8.11 4.67 -4.80
C ARG A 129 8.94 3.46 -4.35
N TRP A 130 9.69 2.87 -5.26
CA TRP A 130 10.57 1.73 -4.98
C TRP A 130 11.98 2.19 -4.60
N VAL A 131 12.40 3.35 -5.11
CA VAL A 131 13.63 4.00 -4.72
C VAL A 131 13.37 4.71 -3.39
N ARG A 132 13.87 4.15 -2.29
CA ARG A 132 14.17 4.96 -1.11
C ARG A 132 15.31 5.88 -1.56
N ASP A 133 15.11 7.19 -1.50
CA ASP A 133 16.23 8.05 -1.14
C ASP A 133 16.61 7.58 0.25
N ASP A 134 17.58 6.68 0.31
CA ASP A 134 18.29 6.45 1.56
C ASP A 134 19.00 7.78 1.82
N GLU A 135 18.43 8.60 2.70
CA GLU A 135 19.14 9.73 3.31
C GLU A 135 20.38 9.24 4.12
N ASP A 136 20.58 7.92 4.23
CA ASP A 136 21.77 7.21 4.72
C ASP A 136 22.57 6.51 3.60
N GLY A 137 22.34 6.84 2.33
CA GLY A 137 23.27 6.48 1.26
C GLY A 137 24.50 7.37 1.36
N PRO A 138 25.74 6.86 1.13
CA PRO A 138 26.93 7.68 1.17
C PRO A 138 26.68 8.90 0.31
N THR A 139 26.79 10.07 0.92
CA THR A 139 26.71 11.35 0.20
C THR A 139 27.68 11.29 -0.98
N LYS A 140 27.42 12.03 -2.07
CA LYS A 140 28.35 12.01 -3.21
C LYS A 140 29.77 12.29 -2.73
N GLU A 141 29.88 13.19 -1.75
CA GLU A 141 31.08 13.50 -0.98
C GLU A 141 31.72 12.24 -0.35
N GLU A 142 31.00 11.42 0.43
CA GLU A 142 31.53 10.17 1.02
C GLU A 142 31.88 9.08 -0.02
N TYR A 143 31.14 9.01 -1.13
CA TYR A 143 31.43 8.05 -2.22
C TYR A 143 32.72 8.41 -2.98
N PHE A 144 33.05 9.71 -3.05
CA PHE A 144 34.31 10.19 -3.61
C PHE A 144 35.44 10.12 -2.58
N GLU A 145 35.19 10.42 -1.29
CA GLU A 145 36.21 10.38 -0.23
C GLU A 145 36.79 8.97 -0.05
N GLY A 146 35.96 7.93 -0.12
CA GLY A 146 36.43 6.53 -0.06
C GLY A 146 37.22 6.05 -1.29
N LEU A 147 37.19 6.78 -2.40
CA LEU A 147 37.90 6.42 -3.64
C LEU A 147 39.25 7.13 -3.81
N TYR A 148 39.50 8.21 -3.05
CA TYR A 148 40.73 8.99 -3.10
C TYR A 148 41.66 8.76 -1.89
N ASP A 149 41.22 8.06 -0.84
CA ASP A 149 42.01 7.84 0.39
C ASP A 149 42.91 6.58 0.34
N GLU A 150 42.98 5.86 -0.80
CA GLU A 150 43.87 4.70 -0.96
C GLU A 150 45.29 5.06 -1.45
N GLY A 151 45.64 6.35 -1.50
CA GLY A 151 46.74 6.80 -2.32
C GLY A 151 47.72 7.81 -1.75
N GLU A 152 47.77 8.09 -0.44
CA GLU A 152 48.88 8.89 0.11
C GLU A 152 49.16 8.56 1.58
N GLY A 153 50.25 7.83 1.79
CA GLY A 153 50.73 7.52 3.13
C GLY A 153 51.17 8.78 3.86
N ASP A 154 50.69 8.97 5.09
CA ASP A 154 51.60 9.17 6.21
C ASP A 154 50.90 8.88 7.54
N GLY A 155 51.64 8.22 8.44
CA GLY A 155 51.10 7.60 9.63
C GLY A 155 50.52 8.59 10.65
N ARG A 156 49.31 8.29 11.15
CA ARG A 156 48.85 8.59 12.52
C ARG A 156 47.56 7.84 12.83
N PRO A 157 47.53 6.93 13.81
CA PRO A 157 46.26 6.38 14.29
C PRO A 157 45.58 7.44 15.16
N ARG A 158 44.53 8.09 14.63
CA ARG A 158 43.62 8.91 15.43
C ARG A 158 42.61 7.98 16.10
N SER A 159 42.70 7.90 17.43
CA SER A 159 41.74 7.21 18.28
C SER A 159 40.36 7.86 18.16
N SER A 160 39.38 7.12 17.64
CA SER A 160 37.96 7.40 17.91
C SER A 160 37.45 6.32 18.86
N ALA A 161 37.34 6.72 20.12
CA ALA A 161 36.72 5.93 21.15
C ALA A 161 35.21 5.86 20.90
N THR A 162 34.72 4.73 20.43
CA THR A 162 33.36 4.26 20.72
C THR A 162 33.46 2.99 21.56
N ARG A 163 33.04 3.17 22.81
CA ARG A 163 33.09 2.23 23.91
C ARG A 163 31.82 1.40 23.93
N SER A 164 31.96 0.09 23.74
CA SER A 164 31.02 -1.00 24.08
C SER A 164 31.74 -2.28 23.64
N GLU A 165 32.19 -3.24 24.43
CA GLU A 165 31.92 -3.77 25.78
C GLU A 165 33.10 -4.73 26.09
N PRO A 166 33.47 -5.03 27.35
CA PRO A 166 34.60 -5.90 27.64
C PRO A 166 34.16 -7.35 27.87
N VAL A 167 34.57 -8.28 27.00
CA VAL A 167 34.64 -9.70 27.35
C VAL A 167 35.90 -10.30 26.74
N PRO A 168 36.90 -10.63 27.58
CA PRO A 168 37.64 -11.86 27.35
C PRO A 168 37.49 -12.77 28.56
N ALA A 169 36.83 -13.90 28.33
CA ALA A 169 36.81 -15.02 29.23
C ALA A 169 38.24 -15.46 29.56
N HIS A 170 38.49 -15.64 30.85
CA HIS A 170 39.61 -16.40 31.38
C HIS A 170 39.78 -17.72 30.62
N HIS A 171 40.94 -17.92 29.99
CA HIS A 171 41.44 -19.25 29.68
C HIS A 171 42.89 -19.34 30.11
N GLU A 172 43.11 -20.16 31.14
CA GLU A 172 44.42 -20.51 31.69
C GLU A 172 45.28 -21.27 30.65
N PRO A 173 46.60 -21.08 30.62
CA PRO A 173 47.50 -21.99 29.92
C PRO A 173 47.85 -23.17 30.85
N ARG A 174 47.32 -24.36 30.53
CA ARG A 174 47.81 -25.65 31.04
C ARG A 174 48.70 -26.32 29.97
N HIS A 175 49.69 -27.08 30.48
CA HIS A 175 50.72 -27.90 29.80
C HIS A 175 51.98 -27.11 29.42
N ARG A 176 53.16 -27.27 30.04
CA ARG A 176 53.88 -28.39 30.68
C ARG A 176 54.20 -29.58 29.75
N LEU A 177 55.51 -29.63 29.42
CA LEU A 177 56.41 -30.74 29.02
C LEU A 177 56.50 -31.12 27.54
N GLU A 178 57.70 -30.85 26.99
CA GLU A 178 58.53 -31.53 25.96
C GLU A 178 59.72 -30.55 25.77
N ASP A 179 61.02 -30.82 25.86
CA ASP A 179 61.88 -32.01 25.98
C ASP A 179 63.29 -31.57 26.47
N ALA A 180 64.10 -32.58 26.85
CA ALA A 180 65.56 -32.60 27.11
C ALA A 180 66.04 -32.50 28.58
#